data_AF-A0A2V6PKF7-F1
#
_entry.id   AF-A0A2V6PKF7-F1
#
_cell.length_a   1.000
_cell.length_b   1.000
_cell.length_c   1.000
_cell.angle_alpha   90.00
_cell.angle_beta   90.00
_cell.angle_gamma   90.00
#
_symmetry.space_group_name_H-M   'P 1'
#
loop_
_entity.id
_entity.type
_entity.pdbx_description
1 polymer ?
#
loop_
_entity_poly.entity_id
_entity_poly.type
_entity_poly.pdbx_seq_one_letter_code
_entity_poly.pdbx_strand_id
1 'polypeptide(L)'
;MLTNFNTAAGVGSFDYKVSSETNFDFLGFYLNGVLQQKWSGEVGWATYQFAVPGGPINLEWRYVKDASQSAGLDAAFIDNLDLPLVAPSLRLSNPTPGGFQVQFQGPIAQSVRIQGSADLTAWQTLSTTNLANGAVIQLPTNHVNRQSAPVRDGGVRPDAHSLPGLFLPSLRRLNLTGVRSTHFA
;
A
#
# COMPACT_ATOMS: atom_id res chain seq x y z
N MET A 1 -3.23 -8.74 11.42
CA MET A 1 -2.40 -7.53 11.65
C MET A 1 -1.78 -7.12 10.32
N LEU A 2 -2.00 -5.89 9.88
CA LEU A 2 -1.29 -5.30 8.74
C LEU A 2 -0.21 -4.38 9.31
N THR A 3 1.04 -4.59 8.88
CA THR A 3 2.21 -3.93 9.47
C THR A 3 2.91 -3.05 8.46
N ASN A 4 3.69 -2.10 8.99
CA ASN A 4 4.63 -1.28 8.23
C ASN A 4 3.99 -0.38 7.18
N PHE A 5 2.84 0.23 7.47
CA PHE A 5 2.47 1.42 6.69
C PHE A 5 3.30 2.59 7.21
N ASN A 6 3.74 3.47 6.33
CA ASN A 6 4.30 4.73 6.79
C ASN A 6 3.57 5.89 6.10
N THR A 7 2.98 6.71 6.95
CA THR A 7 1.89 7.64 6.65
C THR A 7 2.32 9.07 6.92
N ALA A 8 1.76 10.01 6.18
CA ALA A 8 1.68 11.40 6.61
C ALA A 8 0.67 11.50 7.76
N ALA A 9 0.81 12.53 8.60
CA ALA A 9 -0.22 12.82 9.58
C ALA A 9 -1.52 13.23 8.85
N GLY A 10 -2.66 12.69 9.27
CA GLY A 10 -3.93 12.94 8.58
C GLY A 10 -5.08 12.08 9.08
N VAL A 11 -6.01 11.79 8.19
CA VAL A 11 -7.18 10.94 8.47
C VAL A 11 -7.07 9.66 7.65
N GLY A 12 -7.21 8.52 8.32
CA GLY A 12 -7.40 7.22 7.68
C GLY A 12 -8.87 6.82 7.77
N SER A 13 -9.31 5.92 6.89
CA SER A 13 -10.66 5.37 6.93
C SER A 13 -10.71 3.93 6.45
N PHE A 14 -11.74 3.21 6.86
CA PHE A 14 -12.10 1.92 6.27
C PHE A 14 -13.61 1.71 6.40
N ASP A 15 -14.15 0.89 5.50
CA ASP A 15 -15.51 0.39 5.59
C ASP A 15 -15.54 -0.90 6.40
N TYR A 16 -16.60 -1.07 7.17
CA TYR A 16 -16.79 -2.26 7.99
C TYR A 16 -18.26 -2.71 8.02
N LYS A 17 -18.44 -4.00 8.25
CA LYS A 17 -19.73 -4.64 8.55
C LYS A 17 -19.54 -5.65 9.67
N VAL A 18 -20.47 -5.73 10.62
CA VAL A 18 -20.46 -6.72 11.70
C VAL A 18 -21.78 -7.45 11.72
N SER A 19 -21.74 -8.77 11.84
CA SER A 19 -22.90 -9.61 12.09
C SER A 19 -22.49 -10.63 13.13
N SER A 20 -22.75 -10.28 14.39
CA SER A 20 -22.27 -11.00 15.57
C SER A 20 -23.29 -10.97 16.71
N GLU A 21 -23.01 -11.71 17.78
CA GLU A 21 -23.82 -11.59 18.99
C GLU A 21 -23.65 -10.22 19.65
N THR A 22 -24.76 -9.57 19.96
CA THR A 22 -24.76 -8.20 20.49
C THR A 22 -24.18 -8.18 21.91
N ASN A 23 -23.12 -7.41 22.12
CA ASN A 23 -22.39 -7.25 23.38
C ASN A 23 -21.55 -8.45 23.85
N PHE A 24 -21.38 -9.50 23.04
CA PHE A 24 -20.57 -10.67 23.39
C PHE A 24 -19.42 -10.89 22.39
N ASP A 25 -19.76 -10.96 21.11
CA ASP A 25 -18.80 -11.11 20.03
C ASP A 25 -18.43 -9.75 19.44
N PHE A 26 -17.15 -9.40 19.45
CA PHE A 26 -16.70 -8.05 19.07
C PHE A 26 -15.70 -8.05 17.91
N LEU A 27 -15.91 -7.13 16.97
CA LEU A 27 -14.85 -6.57 16.13
C LEU A 27 -14.19 -5.42 16.90
N GLY A 28 -12.88 -5.49 17.14
CA GLY A 28 -12.07 -4.38 17.64
C GLY A 28 -11.06 -3.88 16.60
N PHE A 29 -10.93 -2.57 16.46
CA PHE A 29 -9.90 -1.92 15.64
C PHE A 29 -8.83 -1.26 16.52
N TYR A 30 -7.57 -1.54 16.23
CA TYR A 30 -6.40 -1.08 16.97
C TYR A 30 -5.43 -0.35 16.03
N LEU A 31 -4.92 0.78 16.51
CA LEU A 31 -3.85 1.56 15.89
C LEU A 31 -2.63 1.49 16.80
N ASN A 32 -1.50 1.00 16.30
CA ASN A 32 -0.26 0.83 17.06
C ASN A 32 -0.45 0.05 18.37
N GLY A 33 -1.33 -0.95 18.34
CA GLY A 33 -1.67 -1.79 19.50
C GLY A 33 -2.70 -1.18 20.46
N VAL A 34 -3.11 0.08 20.26
CA VAL A 34 -4.10 0.77 21.09
C VAL A 34 -5.50 0.62 20.48
N LEU A 35 -6.45 0.07 21.24
CA LEU A 35 -7.84 -0.05 20.84
C LEU A 35 -8.43 1.34 20.57
N GLN A 36 -8.92 1.55 19.34
CA GLN A 36 -9.57 2.79 18.93
C GLN A 36 -11.08 2.69 19.06
N GLN A 37 -11.65 1.57 18.61
CA GLN A 37 -13.09 1.34 18.63
C GLN A 37 -13.42 -0.16 18.60
N LYS A 38 -14.60 -0.54 19.11
CA LYS A 38 -15.17 -1.88 18.97
C LYS A 38 -16.65 -1.84 18.60
N TRP A 39 -17.09 -2.90 17.92
CA TRP A 39 -18.47 -3.09 17.45
C TRP A 39 -18.93 -4.52 17.69
N SER A 40 -20.23 -4.69 17.93
CA SER A 40 -20.89 -5.99 18.11
C SER A 40 -22.32 -5.91 17.58
N GLY A 41 -22.98 -7.04 17.39
CA GLY A 41 -24.35 -7.09 16.91
C GLY A 41 -24.44 -7.04 15.39
N GLU A 42 -25.54 -6.48 14.89
CA GLU A 42 -25.79 -6.31 13.46
C GLU A 42 -25.52 -4.85 13.04
N VAL A 43 -24.36 -4.63 12.43
CA VAL A 43 -23.96 -3.35 11.86
C VAL A 43 -23.86 -3.52 10.35
N GLY A 44 -24.72 -2.81 9.60
CA GLY A 44 -24.62 -2.72 8.14
C GLY A 44 -23.30 -2.08 7.69
N TRP A 45 -23.06 -2.02 6.38
CA TRP A 45 -21.86 -1.34 5.87
C TRP A 45 -21.83 0.11 6.34
N ALA A 46 -20.76 0.47 7.04
CA ALA A 46 -20.50 1.80 7.56
C ALA A 46 -19.00 2.13 7.44
N THR A 47 -18.67 3.41 7.43
CA THR A 47 -17.28 3.89 7.37
C THR A 47 -16.83 4.37 8.75
N TYR A 48 -15.64 3.94 9.18
CA TYR A 48 -14.97 4.48 10.35
C TYR A 48 -13.76 5.32 9.94
N GLN A 49 -13.65 6.52 10.51
CA GLN A 49 -12.52 7.42 10.33
C GLN A 49 -11.71 7.53 11.61
N PHE A 50 -10.38 7.66 11.48
CA PHE A 50 -9.47 7.77 12.61
C PHE A 50 -8.31 8.69 12.30
N ALA A 51 -7.76 9.32 13.36
CA ALA A 51 -6.55 10.12 13.24
C ALA A 51 -5.35 9.21 13.01
N VAL A 52 -4.55 9.55 11.99
CA VAL A 52 -3.33 8.83 11.62
C VAL A 52 -2.12 9.69 12.00
N PRO A 53 -1.22 9.21 12.86
CA PRO A 53 0.04 9.91 13.11
C PRO A 53 0.96 9.83 11.89
N GLY A 54 1.86 10.80 11.78
CA GLY A 54 2.96 10.73 10.79
C GLY A 54 3.99 9.67 11.20
N GLY A 55 4.53 8.95 10.22
CA GLY A 55 5.53 7.91 10.43
C GLY A 55 4.94 6.49 10.34
N PRO A 56 5.69 5.48 10.83
CA PRO A 56 5.26 4.09 10.76
C PRO A 56 4.05 3.82 11.66
N ILE A 57 3.07 3.12 11.12
CA ILE A 57 1.88 2.66 11.84
C ILE A 57 1.60 1.17 11.60
N ASN A 58 0.95 0.56 12.58
CA ASN A 58 0.41 -0.79 12.53
C ASN A 58 -1.10 -0.75 12.74
N LEU A 59 -1.83 -1.44 11.87
CA LEU A 59 -3.29 -1.53 11.92
C LEU A 59 -3.70 -2.97 12.21
N GLU A 60 -4.64 -3.14 13.13
CA GLU A 60 -5.12 -4.45 13.50
C GLU A 60 -6.64 -4.44 13.69
N TRP A 61 -7.29 -5.40 13.04
CA TRP A 61 -8.69 -5.74 13.27
C TRP A 61 -8.72 -7.12 13.91
N ARG A 62 -9.41 -7.23 15.05
CA ARG A 62 -9.59 -8.50 15.79
C ARG A 62 -11.07 -8.77 15.94
N TYR A 63 -11.54 -9.90 15.42
CA TYR A 63 -12.86 -10.42 15.77
C TYR A 63 -12.68 -11.50 16.85
N VAL A 64 -13.27 -11.28 18.03
CA VAL A 64 -13.17 -12.15 19.19
C VAL A 64 -14.56 -12.61 19.57
N LYS A 65 -14.73 -13.95 19.64
CA LYS A 65 -15.93 -14.56 20.18
C LYS A 65 -15.77 -14.98 21.63
N ASP A 66 -16.88 -15.08 22.34
CA ASP A 66 -16.92 -15.84 23.58
C ASP A 66 -17.03 -17.37 23.32
N ALA A 67 -17.15 -18.17 24.39
CA ALA A 67 -17.11 -19.63 24.32
C ALA A 67 -18.43 -20.28 23.86
N SER A 68 -19.50 -19.51 23.70
CA SER A 68 -20.87 -20.00 23.61
C SER A 68 -21.68 -19.21 22.60
N GLN A 69 -22.61 -19.87 21.91
CA GLN A 69 -23.55 -19.25 20.99
C GLN A 69 -22.91 -18.56 19.76
N SER A 70 -23.67 -18.53 18.68
CA SER A 70 -23.34 -17.77 17.46
C SER A 70 -24.62 -17.08 17.04
N ALA A 71 -24.51 -15.82 16.61
CA ALA A 71 -25.61 -15.06 16.06
C ALA A 71 -25.20 -14.44 14.72
N GLY A 72 -26.19 -14.24 13.85
CA GLY A 72 -25.96 -13.69 12.52
C GLY A 72 -25.01 -14.57 11.69
N LEU A 73 -24.08 -13.93 10.99
CA LEU A 73 -23.01 -14.58 10.22
C LEU A 73 -21.80 -14.95 11.05
N ASP A 74 -21.77 -14.51 12.31
CA ASP A 74 -20.66 -14.70 13.24
C ASP A 74 -19.31 -14.25 12.66
N ALA A 75 -19.32 -13.05 12.06
CA ALA A 75 -18.22 -12.54 11.26
C ALA A 75 -18.17 -11.02 11.23
N ALA A 76 -16.98 -10.52 10.92
CA ALA A 76 -16.74 -9.12 10.59
C ALA A 76 -16.05 -8.98 9.23
N PHE A 77 -16.39 -7.91 8.52
CA PHE A 77 -15.88 -7.63 7.18
C PHE A 77 -15.26 -6.25 7.16
N ILE A 78 -14.09 -6.13 6.54
CA ILE A 78 -13.38 -4.86 6.35
C ILE A 78 -13.14 -4.66 4.85
N ASP A 79 -13.35 -3.43 4.38
CA ASP A 79 -13.13 -3.02 2.99
C ASP A 79 -12.64 -1.56 2.91
N ASN A 80 -12.24 -1.12 1.71
CA ASN A 80 -11.93 0.27 1.36
C ASN A 80 -11.01 0.98 2.36
N LEU A 81 -9.93 0.31 2.79
CA LEU A 81 -8.91 0.94 3.63
C LEU A 81 -8.23 2.07 2.84
N ASP A 82 -8.41 3.29 3.31
CA ASP A 82 -7.75 4.50 2.81
C ASP A 82 -6.83 5.09 3.89
N LEU A 83 -5.63 5.46 3.47
CA LEU A 83 -4.57 5.96 4.36
C LEU A 83 -3.85 7.13 3.70
N PRO A 84 -3.45 8.14 4.49
CA PRO A 84 -2.61 9.23 4.00
C PRO A 84 -1.17 8.73 3.84
N LEU A 85 -0.91 7.89 2.84
CA LEU A 85 0.41 7.30 2.60
C LEU A 85 1.40 8.36 2.11
N VAL A 86 2.64 8.29 2.60
CA VAL A 86 3.72 9.14 2.07
C VAL A 86 4.10 8.60 0.68
N ALA A 87 4.01 9.45 -0.34
CA ALA A 87 4.45 9.07 -1.68
C ALA A 87 5.98 8.88 -1.71
N PRO A 88 6.51 7.84 -2.38
CA PRO A 88 7.92 7.77 -2.66
C PRO A 88 8.33 8.88 -3.64
N SER A 89 9.56 9.35 -3.53
CA SER A 89 10.18 10.28 -4.47
C SER A 89 11.54 9.78 -4.91
N LEU A 90 11.96 10.21 -6.09
CA LEU A 90 13.29 9.93 -6.64
C LEU A 90 14.08 11.23 -6.70
N ARG A 91 15.33 11.20 -6.23
CA ARG A 91 16.28 12.29 -6.42
C ARG A 91 17.36 11.89 -7.39
N LEU A 92 17.54 12.68 -8.43
CA LEU A 92 18.66 12.56 -9.35
C LEU A 92 19.87 13.31 -8.78
N SER A 93 21.03 12.67 -8.77
CA SER A 93 22.29 13.29 -8.31
C SER A 93 23.49 12.82 -9.16
N ASN A 94 24.56 13.61 -9.11
CA ASN A 94 25.89 13.32 -9.63
C ASN A 94 25.92 12.63 -11.01
N PRO A 95 25.62 13.35 -12.10
CA PRO A 95 26.03 12.88 -13.42
C PRO A 95 27.56 12.82 -13.44
N THR A 96 28.10 11.60 -13.41
CA THR A 96 29.51 11.33 -13.68
C THR A 96 29.65 11.01 -15.16
N PRO A 97 30.88 11.08 -15.73
CA PRO A 97 31.10 10.66 -17.13
C PRO A 97 30.64 9.22 -17.44
N GLY A 98 30.43 8.38 -16.41
CA GLY A 98 29.98 6.99 -16.55
C GLY A 98 28.51 6.73 -16.24
N GLY A 99 27.70 7.73 -15.87
CA GLY A 99 26.31 7.51 -15.49
C GLY A 99 25.71 8.55 -14.55
N PHE A 100 24.50 8.26 -14.07
CA PHE A 100 23.81 9.09 -13.09
C PHE A 100 23.35 8.25 -11.89
N GLN A 101 23.17 8.91 -10.75
CA GLN A 101 22.64 8.28 -9.53
C GLN A 101 21.20 8.69 -9.31
N VAL A 102 20.35 7.71 -9.05
CA VAL A 102 18.98 7.93 -8.58
C VAL A 102 18.89 7.43 -7.15
N GLN A 103 18.60 8.33 -6.22
CA GLN A 103 18.29 7.97 -4.85
C GLN A 103 16.77 7.81 -4.68
N PHE A 104 16.36 6.68 -4.13
CA PHE A 104 14.98 6.46 -3.71
C PHE A 104 14.76 7.02 -2.30
N GLN A 105 13.72 7.82 -2.15
CA GLN A 105 13.25 8.34 -0.87
C GLN A 105 11.83 7.84 -0.68
N GLY A 106 11.63 6.90 0.23
CA GLY A 106 10.34 6.26 0.39
C GLY A 106 10.12 5.78 1.82
N PRO A 107 8.85 5.68 2.25
CA PRO A 107 8.51 5.45 3.64
C PRO A 107 8.78 4.01 4.11
N ILE A 108 8.73 3.04 3.21
CA ILE A 108 9.06 1.63 3.44
C ILE A 108 9.80 1.07 2.23
N ALA A 109 10.40 -0.12 2.39
CA ALA A 109 10.92 -0.85 1.25
C ALA A 109 9.79 -1.17 0.26
N GLN A 110 9.93 -0.75 -0.98
CA GLN A 110 8.95 -1.00 -2.03
C GLN A 110 9.58 -1.83 -3.14
N SER A 111 8.81 -2.80 -3.66
CA SER A 111 9.17 -3.49 -4.90
C SER A 111 8.94 -2.53 -6.06
N VAL A 112 10.01 -2.19 -6.77
CA VAL A 112 9.96 -1.29 -7.92
C VAL A 112 10.41 -2.02 -9.18
N ARG A 113 9.81 -1.63 -10.30
CA ARG A 113 10.22 -2.04 -11.63
C ARG A 113 10.92 -0.89 -12.32
N ILE A 114 12.22 -1.02 -12.53
CA ILE A 114 13.03 -0.04 -13.24
C ILE A 114 12.91 -0.37 -14.72
N GLN A 115 12.43 0.60 -15.50
CA GLN A 115 12.28 0.47 -16.95
C GLN A 115 13.11 1.54 -17.66
N GLY A 116 13.55 1.21 -18.86
CA GLY A 116 14.25 2.14 -19.74
C GLY A 116 13.75 2.00 -21.17
N SER A 117 13.96 3.05 -21.96
CA SER A 117 13.57 3.11 -23.36
C SER A 117 14.52 4.05 -24.11
N ALA A 118 14.83 3.70 -25.36
CA ALA A 118 15.63 4.54 -26.25
C ALA A 118 14.80 5.61 -26.97
N ASP A 119 13.53 5.30 -27.21
CA ASP A 119 12.59 6.04 -28.06
C ASP A 119 11.41 6.63 -27.25
N LEU A 120 11.37 6.36 -25.94
CA LEU A 120 10.28 6.69 -25.02
C LEU A 120 8.95 6.00 -25.35
N THR A 121 8.93 5.06 -26.29
CA THR A 121 7.74 4.33 -26.75
C THR A 121 7.84 2.84 -26.47
N ALA A 122 9.00 2.22 -26.73
CA ALA A 122 9.29 0.83 -26.41
C ALA A 122 9.99 0.75 -25.04
N TRP A 123 9.23 0.42 -23.99
CA TRP A 123 9.73 0.31 -22.63
C TRP A 123 10.08 -1.13 -22.26
N GLN A 124 11.33 -1.36 -21.87
CA GLN A 124 11.80 -2.65 -21.37
C GLN A 124 12.08 -2.61 -19.87
N THR A 125 11.82 -3.73 -19.17
CA THR A 125 12.19 -3.87 -17.77
C THR A 125 13.68 -4.14 -17.66
N LEU A 126 14.40 -3.23 -17.00
CA LEU A 126 15.83 -3.37 -16.75
C LEU A 126 16.10 -4.13 -15.45
N SER A 127 15.26 -3.93 -14.43
CA SER A 127 15.36 -4.60 -13.14
C SER A 127 14.05 -4.57 -12.37
N THR A 128 13.85 -5.55 -11.50
CA THR A 128 12.82 -5.55 -10.45
C THR A 128 13.53 -5.76 -9.12
N THR A 129 13.43 -4.80 -8.20
CA THR A 129 14.16 -4.84 -6.92
C THR A 129 13.37 -4.18 -5.79
N ASN A 130 13.71 -4.50 -4.55
CA ASN A 130 13.18 -3.82 -3.38
C ASN A 130 14.10 -2.65 -3.02
N LEU A 131 13.59 -1.42 -3.10
CA LEU A 131 14.33 -0.24 -2.68
C LEU A 131 13.89 0.18 -1.28
N ALA A 132 14.82 0.10 -0.33
CA ALA A 132 14.66 0.72 0.99
C ALA A 132 14.90 2.23 0.90
N ASN A 133 14.43 2.97 1.91
CA ASN A 133 14.66 4.41 2.00
C ASN A 133 16.16 4.75 1.92
N GLY A 134 16.52 5.71 1.07
CA GLY A 134 17.89 6.15 0.86
C GLY A 134 18.70 5.28 -0.12
N ALA A 135 18.14 4.19 -0.65
CA ALA A 135 18.80 3.34 -1.63
C ALA A 135 19.24 4.16 -2.86
N VAL A 136 20.48 3.97 -3.30
CA VAL A 136 21.04 4.63 -4.47
C VAL A 136 21.19 3.61 -5.60
N ILE A 137 20.63 3.93 -6.74
CA ILE A 137 20.75 3.18 -7.98
C ILE A 137 21.75 3.91 -8.87
N GLN A 138 22.85 3.25 -9.21
CA GLN A 138 23.73 3.70 -10.28
C GLN A 138 23.15 3.24 -11.61
N LEU A 139 22.88 4.19 -12.51
CA LEU A 139 22.46 3.90 -13.88
C LEU A 139 23.59 4.30 -14.84
N PRO A 140 24.38 3.34 -15.33
CA PRO A 140 25.41 3.62 -16.32
C PRO A 140 24.80 4.16 -17.62
N THR A 141 25.56 4.98 -18.35
CA THR A 141 25.16 5.54 -19.66
C THR A 141 24.95 4.47 -20.77
N ASN A 142 25.22 3.19 -20.47
CA ASN A 142 25.39 2.13 -21.47
C ASN A 142 24.20 1.15 -21.52
N HIS A 143 23.18 1.33 -20.68
CA HIS A 143 22.12 0.31 -20.48
C HIS A 143 20.98 0.35 -21.50
N VAL A 144 20.94 1.38 -22.34
CA VAL A 144 20.04 1.37 -23.48
C VAL A 144 20.84 0.87 -24.66
N ASN A 145 20.61 -0.39 -25.02
CA ASN A 145 21.13 -0.99 -26.24
C ASN A 145 20.94 0.03 -27.36
N ARG A 146 22.03 0.54 -27.95
CA ARG A 146 21.97 1.35 -29.16
C ARG A 146 21.60 0.43 -30.32
N GLN A 147 20.40 -0.14 -30.31
CA GLN A 147 19.80 -0.57 -31.56
C GLN A 147 19.45 0.71 -32.29
N SER A 148 20.35 1.09 -33.19
CA SER A 148 20.18 2.17 -34.15
C SER A 148 18.74 2.17 -34.66
N ALA A 149 18.00 3.22 -34.32
CA ALA A 149 16.71 3.49 -34.94
C ALA A 149 16.94 3.53 -36.46
N PRO A 150 16.13 2.84 -37.28
CA PRO A 150 16.22 3.03 -38.71
C PRO A 150 15.87 4.49 -39.00
N VAL A 151 16.79 5.21 -39.65
CA VAL A 151 16.52 6.57 -40.16
C VAL A 151 15.30 6.46 -41.08
N ARG A 152 14.16 6.98 -40.64
CA ARG A 152 13.01 7.22 -41.51
C ARG A 152 12.62 8.68 -41.43
N ASP A 153 12.86 9.31 -42.56
CA ASP A 153 12.45 10.64 -42.97
C ASP A 153 10.93 10.82 -42.83
N GLY A 154 10.51 12.02 -42.39
CA GLY A 154 9.14 12.52 -42.52
C GLY A 154 8.14 12.21 -41.40
N GLY A 155 7.82 13.22 -40.61
CA GLY A 155 6.43 13.58 -40.29
C GLY A 155 5.76 13.01 -39.03
N VAL A 156 5.21 13.96 -38.25
CA VAL A 156 4.18 13.87 -37.19
C VAL A 156 4.67 13.54 -35.77
N ARG A 157 4.51 14.54 -34.89
CA ARG A 157 4.62 14.45 -33.42
C ARG A 157 3.49 13.55 -32.88
N PRO A 158 3.77 12.55 -32.02
CA PRO A 158 2.76 11.96 -31.17
C PRO A 158 2.69 12.71 -29.83
N ASP A 159 1.46 12.87 -29.38
CA ASP A 159 1.06 13.66 -28.22
C ASP A 159 1.52 13.01 -26.91
N ALA A 160 1.84 13.84 -25.92
CA ALA A 160 2.28 13.42 -24.60
C ALA A 160 1.11 12.74 -23.85
N HIS A 161 1.07 11.41 -23.88
CA HIS A 161 0.16 10.65 -23.03
C HIS A 161 0.80 10.35 -21.67
N SER A 162 0.00 10.63 -20.64
CA SER A 162 0.27 10.60 -19.21
C SER A 162 1.10 9.42 -18.71
N LEU A 163 2.04 9.70 -17.80
CA LEU A 163 2.69 8.69 -16.97
C LEU A 163 1.62 7.87 -16.22
N PRO A 164 1.71 6.53 -16.18
CA PRO A 164 0.77 5.72 -15.42
C PRO A 164 0.92 6.04 -13.93
N GLY A 165 -0.19 6.47 -13.34
CA GLY A 165 -0.29 6.83 -11.93
C GLY A 165 0.22 5.72 -11.02
N LEU A 166 0.94 6.13 -9.99
CA LEU A 166 1.38 5.30 -8.89
C LEU A 166 0.13 4.74 -8.19
N PHE A 167 -0.24 3.50 -8.49
CA PHE A 167 -1.32 2.82 -7.79
C PHE A 167 -0.83 2.50 -6.37
N LEU A 168 -1.35 3.23 -5.39
CA LEU A 168 -1.26 2.83 -3.99
C LEU A 168 -2.11 1.56 -3.82
N PRO A 169 -1.61 0.51 -3.13
CA PRO A 169 -2.37 -0.70 -2.92
C PRO A 169 -3.54 -0.40 -1.97
N SER A 170 -4.74 -0.27 -2.52
CA SER A 170 -5.99 -0.39 -1.76
C SER A 170 -6.21 -1.87 -1.44
N LEU A 171 -6.35 -2.19 -0.15
CA LEU A 171 -6.79 -3.51 0.27
C LEU A 171 -8.29 -3.64 -0.02
N ARG A 172 -8.67 -4.56 -0.91
CA ARG A 172 -10.05 -4.66 -1.44
C ARG A 172 -10.98 -5.65 -0.72
N ARG A 173 -10.51 -6.42 0.26
CA ARG A 173 -11.36 -7.21 1.18
C ARG A 173 -10.58 -7.95 2.26
N LEU A 174 -11.06 -7.92 3.50
CA LEU A 174 -10.66 -8.85 4.55
C LEU A 174 -11.92 -9.41 5.23
N ASN A 175 -12.03 -10.74 5.32
CA ASN A 175 -13.07 -11.44 6.07
C ASN A 175 -12.46 -12.02 7.35
N LEU A 176 -13.07 -11.73 8.49
CA LEU A 176 -12.60 -12.16 9.80
C LEU A 176 -13.67 -13.03 10.46
N THR A 177 -13.32 -14.28 10.68
CA THR A 177 -14.07 -15.23 11.52
C THR A 177 -13.22 -15.58 12.74
N GLY A 178 -13.86 -15.76 13.90
CA GLY A 178 -13.18 -15.73 15.20
C GLY A 178 -12.19 -16.86 15.43
N VAL A 179 -11.10 -16.56 16.13
CA VAL A 179 -10.26 -17.55 16.83
C VAL A 179 -10.74 -17.61 18.27
N ARG A 180 -11.01 -18.83 18.79
CA ARG A 180 -11.49 -19.02 20.16
C ARG A 180 -10.50 -18.43 21.17
N SER A 181 -10.99 -17.57 22.05
CA SER A 181 -10.23 -17.12 23.21
C SER A 181 -10.23 -18.23 24.26
N THR A 182 -9.20 -19.08 24.30
CA THR A 182 -9.00 -20.00 25.42
C THR A 182 -8.35 -19.24 26.57
N HIS A 183 -9.13 -18.58 27.41
CA HIS A 183 -8.69 -18.18 28.75
C HIS A 183 -9.14 -19.27 29.73
N PHE A 184 -8.20 -20.10 30.18
CA PHE A 184 -8.38 -20.80 31.45
C PHE A 184 -8.22 -19.74 32.55
N ALA A 185 -9.26 -19.60 33.38
CA ALA A 185 -9.22 -18.84 34.62
C ALA A 185 -8.29 -19.53 35.64
#